data_AF-W5SV75-F1
#
_entry.id   AF-W5SV75-F1
#
_cell.length_a   1.000
_cell.length_b   1.000
_cell.length_c   1.000
_cell.angle_alpha   90.00
_cell.angle_beta   90.00
_cell.angle_gamma   90.00
#
_symmetry.space_group_name_H-M   'P 1'
#
loop_
_entity.id
_entity.type
_entity.pdbx_description
1 polymer ?
#
loop_
_entity_poly.entity_id
_entity_poly.type
_entity_poly.pdbx_seq_one_letter_code
_entity_poly.pdbx_strand_id
1 'polypeptide(L)'
;MQFFKLLLLFIVLFCCCENKKHIHDLGLDYDFRDFSNSDADIGFASDYFSLENLLANFDLSQEERMAVRFLRNALTDPTIEDDVPDIHTYSDDEFYEFLVVLNASKTREAIADIVLTLKVRDEILDIIHEFADGHPKKDSFELQLAAKQREYAKILKIACSSNSDYRGAYLALKLSDCSEMFLPLRKQVYDILHKY
;
A
#
# COMPACT_ATOMS: atom_id res chain seq x y z
N MET A 1 24.24 -20.97 -20.83
CA MET A 1 23.55 -19.73 -21.26
C MET A 1 22.13 -19.58 -20.68
N GLN A 2 21.78 -20.27 -19.57
CA GLN A 2 20.48 -20.11 -18.87
C GLN A 2 20.61 -19.34 -17.55
N PHE A 3 21.80 -19.34 -16.91
CA PHE A 3 22.05 -18.58 -15.68
C PHE A 3 21.95 -17.05 -15.87
N PHE A 4 22.37 -16.51 -17.01
CA PHE A 4 22.27 -15.07 -17.30
C PHE A 4 20.83 -14.57 -17.46
N LYS A 5 19.89 -15.42 -17.87
CA LYS A 5 18.47 -15.06 -17.96
C LYS A 5 17.78 -15.04 -16.60
N LEU A 6 18.17 -15.95 -15.69
CA LEU A 6 17.66 -15.95 -14.32
C LEU A 6 18.24 -14.78 -13.50
N LEU A 7 19.52 -14.44 -13.71
CA LEU A 7 20.17 -13.29 -13.08
C LEU A 7 19.55 -11.94 -13.50
N LEU A 8 19.18 -11.80 -14.79
CA LEU A 8 18.48 -10.60 -15.29
C LEU A 8 17.05 -10.47 -14.72
N LEU A 9 16.37 -11.58 -14.44
CA LEU A 9 15.04 -11.56 -13.83
C LEU A 9 15.09 -11.15 -12.35
N PHE A 10 16.15 -11.51 -11.63
CA PHE A 10 16.42 -11.01 -10.27
C PHE A 10 16.84 -9.53 -10.23
N ILE A 11 17.53 -9.02 -11.25
CA ILE A 11 17.90 -7.58 -11.34
C ILE A 11 16.66 -6.70 -11.63
N VAL A 12 15.67 -7.21 -12.39
CA VAL A 12 14.40 -6.49 -12.62
C VAL A 12 13.51 -6.47 -11.36
N LEU A 13 13.58 -7.51 -10.52
CA LEU A 13 12.94 -7.53 -9.19
C LEU A 13 13.61 -6.60 -8.16
N PHE A 14 14.84 -6.15 -8.43
CA PHE A 14 15.60 -5.27 -7.53
C PHE A 14 15.54 -3.78 -7.91
N CYS A 15 14.72 -3.40 -8.90
CA CYS A 15 14.82 -2.09 -9.56
C CYS A 15 13.68 -1.09 -9.26
N CYS A 16 12.97 -1.20 -8.14
CA CYS A 16 12.05 -0.13 -7.68
C CYS A 16 12.26 0.34 -6.23
N CYS A 17 13.20 -0.23 -5.47
CA CYS A 17 13.57 0.31 -4.16
C CYS A 17 15.09 0.21 -3.99
N GLU A 18 15.84 1.13 -4.62
CA GLU A 18 17.28 1.22 -4.38
C GLU A 18 17.52 1.68 -2.94
N ASN A 19 17.93 0.71 -2.13
CA ASN A 19 18.37 0.83 -0.75
C ASN A 19 19.52 1.86 -0.65
N LYS A 20 19.24 3.05 -0.10
CA LYS A 20 20.29 3.95 0.42
C LYS A 20 20.49 3.68 1.91
N LYS A 21 21.66 3.11 2.20
CA LYS A 21 22.17 2.73 3.52
C LYS A 21 22.26 3.88 4.53
N HIS A 22 22.07 3.47 5.79
CA HIS A 22 22.54 4.06 7.05
C HIS A 22 22.08 5.48 7.40
N ILE A 23 21.08 5.55 8.27
CA ILE A 23 21.07 6.52 9.36
C ILE A 23 20.91 5.74 10.67
N HIS A 24 22.05 5.31 11.22
CA HIS A 24 22.22 5.36 12.67
C HIS A 24 22.10 6.85 13.04
N ASP A 25 21.36 7.15 14.10
CA ASP A 25 21.16 8.50 14.66
C ASP A 25 20.05 9.34 14.02
N LEU A 26 18.80 8.93 14.24
CA LEU A 26 17.67 9.86 14.28
C LEU A 26 17.20 9.91 15.73
N GLY A 27 17.75 10.86 16.48
CA GLY A 27 17.28 11.28 17.80
C GLY A 27 15.86 11.83 17.72
N LEU A 28 14.90 10.94 17.52
CA LEU A 28 13.48 11.23 17.55
C LEU A 28 12.96 10.79 18.91
N ASP A 29 13.11 11.71 19.86
CA ASP A 29 12.37 11.75 21.11
C ASP A 29 10.89 12.05 20.79
N TYR A 30 10.20 11.08 20.20
CA TYR A 30 8.74 11.08 20.14
C TYR A 30 8.24 10.15 21.22
N ASP A 31 7.75 10.77 22.29
CA ASP A 31 7.19 10.11 23.46
C ASP A 31 5.92 9.32 23.07
N PHE A 32 6.13 8.05 22.72
CA PHE A 32 5.07 7.09 22.41
C PHE A 32 4.45 6.51 23.71
N ARG A 33 4.95 6.91 24.90
CA ARG A 33 4.52 6.33 26.19
C ARG A 33 3.16 6.86 26.65
N ASP A 34 2.62 7.89 26.01
CA ASP A 34 1.33 8.47 26.41
C ASP A 34 0.11 7.57 26.06
N PHE A 35 0.33 6.45 25.34
CA PHE A 35 -0.73 5.50 24.97
C PHE A 35 -0.87 4.31 25.94
N SER A 36 0.02 4.12 26.92
CA SER A 36 0.01 2.94 27.79
C SER A 36 -0.62 3.15 29.18
N ASN A 37 -1.31 4.27 29.44
CA ASN A 37 -1.95 4.52 30.73
C ASN A 37 -3.47 4.73 30.65
N SER A 38 -4.16 4.01 29.77
CA SER A 38 -5.58 3.74 29.99
C SER A 38 -5.76 2.25 30.25
N ASP A 39 -5.81 1.88 31.53
CA ASP A 39 -6.54 0.72 32.03
C ASP A 39 -8.04 0.90 31.71
N ALA A 40 -8.37 0.98 30.43
CA ALA A 40 -9.72 0.86 29.95
C ALA A 40 -9.95 -0.65 29.79
N ASP A 41 -10.58 -1.23 30.80
CA ASP A 41 -11.39 -2.42 30.69
C ASP A 41 -12.44 -2.17 29.59
N ILE A 42 -12.05 -2.34 28.32
CA ILE A 42 -12.96 -2.30 27.19
C ILE A 42 -13.65 -3.65 27.18
N GLY A 43 -14.67 -3.75 28.04
CA GLY A 43 -15.68 -4.78 27.97
C GLY A 43 -16.19 -4.84 26.54
N PHE A 44 -15.95 -5.98 25.89
CA PHE A 44 -16.46 -6.36 24.58
C PHE A 44 -18.00 -6.36 24.61
N ALA A 45 -18.59 -5.18 24.47
CA ALA A 45 -19.98 -5.02 24.07
C ALA A 45 -19.98 -4.92 22.55
N SER A 46 -20.44 -6.02 21.94
CA SER A 46 -20.71 -6.20 20.53
C SER A 46 -21.63 -5.10 19.99
N ASP A 47 -21.03 -4.03 19.51
CA ASP A 47 -21.60 -3.14 18.49
C ASP A 47 -20.50 -2.94 17.46
N TYR A 48 -20.66 -3.59 16.31
CA TYR A 48 -19.71 -3.56 15.20
C TYR A 48 -19.61 -2.11 14.70
N PHE A 49 -18.63 -1.34 15.19
CA PHE A 49 -18.27 -0.09 14.55
C PHE A 49 -17.68 -0.44 13.18
N SER A 50 -18.51 -0.37 12.15
CA SER A 50 -18.07 -0.60 10.77
C SER A 50 -16.85 0.27 10.47
N LEU A 51 -15.86 -0.29 9.75
CA LEU A 51 -14.74 0.47 9.20
C LEU A 51 -15.22 1.79 8.59
N GLU A 52 -16.33 1.78 7.84
CA GLU A 52 -16.89 2.98 7.21
C GLU A 52 -17.31 4.06 8.22
N ASN A 53 -17.81 3.68 9.40
CA ASN A 53 -18.11 4.63 10.49
C ASN A 53 -16.82 5.21 11.07
N LEU A 54 -15.77 4.41 11.24
CA LEU A 54 -14.47 4.90 11.70
C LEU A 54 -13.88 5.90 10.71
N LEU A 55 -13.90 5.58 9.41
CA LEU A 55 -13.44 6.48 8.35
C LEU A 55 -14.28 7.76 8.27
N ALA A 56 -15.58 7.69 8.57
CA ALA A 56 -16.44 8.85 8.70
C ALA A 56 -16.08 9.72 9.91
N ASN A 57 -15.84 9.11 11.07
CA ASN A 57 -15.42 9.82 12.28
C ASN A 57 -14.04 10.47 12.14
N PHE A 58 -13.16 9.88 11.34
CA PHE A 58 -11.85 10.45 11.01
C PHE A 58 -11.94 11.62 10.03
N ASP A 59 -13.10 11.87 9.41
CA ASP A 59 -13.31 12.89 8.38
C ASP A 59 -12.31 12.73 7.21
N LEU A 60 -12.18 11.49 6.72
CA LEU A 60 -11.33 11.18 5.58
C LEU A 60 -12.02 11.53 4.26
N SER A 61 -11.24 12.05 3.31
CA SER A 61 -11.67 12.31 1.94
C SER A 61 -12.05 11.02 1.21
N GLN A 62 -12.68 11.11 0.04
CA GLN A 62 -13.00 9.92 -0.75
C GLN A 62 -11.74 9.17 -1.17
N GLU A 63 -10.70 9.88 -1.58
CA GLU A 63 -9.39 9.36 -1.97
C GLU A 63 -8.69 8.67 -0.78
N GLU A 64 -8.71 9.31 0.39
CA GLU A 64 -8.14 8.74 1.61
C GLU A 64 -8.87 7.44 2.02
N ARG A 65 -10.21 7.42 1.92
CA ARG A 65 -11.00 6.20 2.17
C ARG A 65 -10.68 5.09 1.17
N MET A 66 -10.46 5.42 -0.10
CA MET A 66 -10.04 4.44 -1.11
C MET A 66 -8.66 3.87 -0.78
N ALA A 67 -7.72 4.71 -0.36
CA ALA A 67 -6.40 4.27 0.07
C ALA A 67 -6.47 3.37 1.31
N VAL A 68 -7.30 3.69 2.31
CA VAL A 68 -7.51 2.81 3.47
C VAL A 68 -8.10 1.46 3.07
N ARG A 69 -9.10 1.43 2.18
CA ARG A 69 -9.67 0.16 1.68
C ARG A 69 -8.65 -0.65 0.88
N PHE A 70 -7.82 0.01 0.07
CA PHE A 70 -6.74 -0.65 -0.66
C PHE A 70 -5.72 -1.26 0.31
N LEU A 71 -5.31 -0.52 1.33
CA LEU A 71 -4.43 -1.01 2.37
C LEU A 71 -5.05 -2.20 3.12
N ARG A 72 -6.32 -2.10 3.54
CA ARG A 72 -7.04 -3.22 4.18
C ARG A 72 -6.94 -4.48 3.32
N ASN A 73 -7.34 -4.38 2.06
CA ASN A 73 -7.32 -5.53 1.15
C ASN A 73 -5.91 -6.11 1.01
N ALA A 74 -4.87 -5.29 0.98
CA ALA A 74 -3.49 -5.76 0.92
C ALA A 74 -3.06 -6.50 2.21
N LEU A 75 -3.48 -6.03 3.39
CA LEU A 75 -3.06 -6.58 4.67
C LEU A 75 -3.89 -7.79 5.13
N THR A 76 -5.16 -7.85 4.75
CA THR A 76 -6.11 -8.89 5.20
C THR A 76 -6.28 -10.04 4.22
N ASP A 77 -5.77 -9.92 2.99
CA ASP A 77 -5.86 -11.01 2.00
C ASP A 77 -4.81 -12.10 2.31
N PRO A 78 -5.22 -13.31 2.70
CA PRO A 78 -4.29 -14.39 3.05
C PRO A 78 -3.54 -14.96 1.85
N THR A 79 -3.97 -14.68 0.61
CA THR A 79 -3.36 -15.21 -0.62
C THR A 79 -2.17 -14.39 -1.09
N ILE A 80 -1.96 -13.20 -0.53
CA ILE A 80 -0.83 -12.34 -0.85
C ILE A 80 0.39 -12.82 -0.04
N GLU A 81 1.45 -13.25 -0.75
CA GLU A 81 2.71 -13.75 -0.18
C GLU A 81 2.49 -14.94 0.80
N ASP A 82 1.57 -15.84 0.47
CA ASP A 82 1.23 -17.02 1.28
C ASP A 82 2.35 -18.08 1.33
N ASP A 83 3.30 -17.99 0.39
CA ASP A 83 4.50 -18.81 0.28
C ASP A 83 5.73 -18.21 0.99
N VAL A 84 5.64 -16.97 1.48
CA VAL A 84 6.73 -16.30 2.18
C VAL A 84 6.57 -16.48 3.69
N PRO A 85 7.57 -17.03 4.39
CA PRO A 85 7.50 -17.21 5.84
C PRO A 85 7.41 -15.86 6.56
N ASP A 86 6.78 -15.86 7.73
CA ASP A 86 6.68 -14.71 8.63
C ASP A 86 5.93 -13.49 8.07
N ILE A 87 5.14 -13.66 6.99
CA ILE A 87 4.19 -12.66 6.54
C ILE A 87 2.93 -12.70 7.40
N HIS A 88 2.64 -11.59 8.06
CA HIS A 88 1.45 -11.45 8.87
C HIS A 88 0.25 -11.11 7.98
N THR A 89 -0.86 -11.81 8.20
CA THR A 89 -2.16 -11.49 7.59
C THR A 89 -3.05 -10.96 8.70
N TYR A 90 -3.44 -9.70 8.58
CA TYR A 90 -4.32 -9.05 9.54
C TYR A 90 -5.72 -9.65 9.40
N SER A 91 -6.39 -9.87 10.52
CA SER A 91 -7.85 -9.97 10.56
C SER A 91 -8.49 -8.60 10.37
N ASP A 92 -9.80 -8.58 10.09
CA ASP A 92 -10.56 -7.33 10.02
C ASP A 92 -10.55 -6.56 11.34
N ASP A 93 -10.57 -7.29 12.46
CA ASP A 93 -10.54 -6.70 13.80
C ASP A 93 -9.15 -6.10 14.11
N GLU A 94 -8.06 -6.80 13.78
CA GLU A 94 -6.68 -6.26 13.91
C GLU A 94 -6.48 -5.03 13.02
N PHE A 95 -6.99 -5.03 11.79
CA PHE A 95 -6.93 -3.86 10.91
C PHE A 95 -7.73 -2.68 11.46
N TYR A 96 -8.91 -2.93 12.03
CA TYR A 96 -9.70 -1.90 12.68
C TYR A 96 -8.98 -1.32 13.90
N GLU A 97 -8.46 -2.19 14.79
CA GLU A 97 -7.71 -1.79 15.97
C GLU A 97 -6.46 -0.99 15.60
N PHE A 98 -5.74 -1.41 14.56
CA PHE A 98 -4.61 -0.68 14.01
C PHE A 98 -4.99 0.77 13.69
N LEU A 99 -6.10 1.01 12.98
CA LEU A 99 -6.57 2.35 12.67
C LEU A 99 -7.00 3.15 13.91
N VAL A 100 -7.64 2.50 14.89
CA VAL A 100 -8.01 3.14 16.16
C VAL A 100 -6.76 3.62 16.90
N VAL A 101 -5.72 2.79 17.00
CA VAL A 101 -4.44 3.14 17.65
C VAL A 101 -3.72 4.26 16.91
N LEU A 102 -3.80 4.28 15.57
CA LEU A 102 -3.21 5.36 14.79
C LEU A 102 -3.93 6.69 14.97
N ASN A 103 -5.25 6.69 15.15
CA ASN A 103 -6.11 7.87 15.09
C ASN A 103 -6.10 8.59 13.72
N ALA A 104 -7.03 9.52 13.53
CA ALA A 104 -7.24 10.21 12.26
C ALA A 104 -5.98 10.90 11.69
N SER A 105 -5.11 11.46 12.53
CA SER A 105 -3.91 12.16 12.06
C SER A 105 -2.90 11.18 11.49
N LYS A 106 -2.54 10.14 12.25
CA LYS A 106 -1.52 9.18 11.78
C LYS A 106 -2.05 8.26 10.70
N THR A 107 -3.36 8.00 10.65
CA THR A 107 -3.97 7.30 9.51
C THR A 107 -3.73 8.06 8.22
N ARG A 108 -3.94 9.39 8.19
CA ARG A 108 -3.64 10.21 7.00
C ARG A 108 -2.17 10.17 6.61
N GLU A 109 -1.28 10.25 7.60
CA GLU A 109 0.17 10.14 7.34
C GLU A 109 0.55 8.76 6.76
N ALA A 110 -0.03 7.67 7.29
CA ALA A 110 0.26 6.31 6.84
C ALA A 110 -0.22 6.04 5.40
N ILE A 111 -1.32 6.66 4.99
CA ILE A 111 -1.94 6.42 3.67
C ILE A 111 -1.59 7.47 2.63
N ALA A 112 -0.81 8.50 2.96
CA ALA A 112 -0.50 9.61 2.06
C ALA A 112 0.17 9.14 0.75
N ASP A 113 1.19 8.28 0.83
CA ASP A 113 1.86 7.71 -0.35
C ASP A 113 0.92 6.80 -1.16
N ILE A 114 0.05 6.07 -0.48
CA ILE A 114 -0.99 5.23 -1.12
C ILE A 114 -1.94 6.10 -1.93
N VAL A 115 -2.40 7.23 -1.39
CA VAL A 115 -3.26 8.18 -2.13
C VAL A 115 -2.58 8.66 -3.42
N LEU A 116 -1.31 9.04 -3.35
CA LEU A 116 -0.56 9.49 -4.53
C LEU A 116 -0.40 8.37 -5.55
N THR A 117 -0.05 7.17 -5.08
CA THR A 117 0.12 5.99 -5.93
C THR A 117 -1.18 5.60 -6.65
N LEU A 118 -2.31 5.60 -5.93
CA LEU A 118 -3.62 5.27 -6.51
C LEU A 118 -4.10 6.34 -7.50
N LYS A 119 -3.74 7.61 -7.29
CA LYS A 119 -4.03 8.67 -8.27
C LYS A 119 -3.35 8.40 -9.61
N VAL A 120 -2.07 8.00 -9.60
CA VAL A 120 -1.34 7.66 -10.83
C VAL A 120 -1.95 6.42 -11.51
N ARG A 121 -2.41 5.43 -10.73
CA ARG A 121 -3.16 4.27 -11.25
C ARG A 121 -4.43 4.69 -11.97
N ASP A 122 -5.19 5.63 -11.40
CA ASP A 122 -6.45 6.09 -11.98
C ASP A 122 -6.21 6.90 -13.26
N GLU A 123 -5.16 7.73 -13.30
CA GLU A 123 -4.70 8.40 -14.54
C GLU A 123 -4.38 7.38 -15.65
N ILE A 124 -3.76 6.23 -15.31
CA ILE A 124 -3.48 5.18 -16.30
C ILE A 124 -4.78 4.55 -16.81
N LEU A 125 -5.75 4.28 -15.93
CA LEU A 125 -7.05 3.72 -16.32
C LEU A 125 -7.78 4.67 -17.28
N ASP A 126 -7.78 5.96 -17.00
CA ASP A 126 -8.39 6.97 -17.88
C ASP A 126 -7.76 6.93 -19.27
N ILE A 127 -6.43 6.91 -19.38
CA ILE A 127 -5.73 6.81 -20.67
C ILE A 127 -6.04 5.47 -21.37
N ILE A 128 -6.13 4.36 -20.63
CA ILE A 128 -6.51 3.05 -21.19
C ILE A 128 -7.93 3.10 -21.78
N HIS A 129 -8.86 3.80 -21.13
CA HIS A 129 -10.22 3.96 -21.61
C HIS A 129 -10.34 4.84 -22.86
N GLU A 130 -9.38 5.72 -23.11
CA GLU A 130 -9.32 6.52 -24.35
C GLU A 130 -8.96 5.69 -25.60
N PHE A 131 -8.40 4.48 -25.44
CA PHE A 131 -8.17 3.60 -26.58
C PHE A 131 -9.49 3.10 -27.18
N ALA A 132 -9.57 3.16 -28.51
CA ALA A 132 -10.66 2.57 -29.27
C ALA A 132 -10.87 1.09 -28.93
N ASP A 133 -12.12 0.64 -28.97
CA ASP A 133 -12.47 -0.74 -28.70
C ASP A 133 -11.75 -1.70 -29.65
N GLY A 134 -11.19 -2.77 -29.11
CA GLY A 134 -10.38 -3.73 -29.85
C GLY A 134 -8.95 -3.27 -30.17
N HIS A 135 -8.49 -2.13 -29.63
CA HIS A 135 -7.10 -1.73 -29.78
C HIS A 135 -6.15 -2.80 -29.20
N PRO A 136 -5.18 -3.32 -29.96
CA PRO A 136 -4.41 -4.52 -29.61
C PRO A 136 -3.52 -4.36 -28.36
N LYS A 137 -3.34 -3.13 -27.88
CA LYS A 137 -2.58 -2.84 -26.65
C LYS A 137 -3.44 -2.61 -25.42
N LYS A 138 -4.76 -2.41 -25.55
CA LYS A 138 -5.65 -2.06 -24.43
C LYS A 138 -5.63 -3.16 -23.36
N ASP A 139 -6.00 -4.38 -23.74
CA ASP A 139 -5.98 -5.57 -22.87
C ASP A 139 -4.58 -5.81 -22.26
N SER A 140 -3.52 -5.57 -23.05
CA SER A 140 -2.14 -5.72 -22.58
C SER A 140 -1.78 -4.70 -21.51
N PHE A 141 -2.30 -3.47 -21.57
CA PHE A 141 -2.07 -2.46 -20.54
C PHE A 141 -2.91 -2.71 -19.30
N GLU A 142 -4.14 -3.19 -19.44
CA GLU A 142 -4.99 -3.62 -18.31
C GLU A 142 -4.30 -4.74 -17.51
N LEU A 143 -3.76 -5.75 -18.20
CA LEU A 143 -3.00 -6.83 -17.56
C LEU A 143 -1.73 -6.33 -16.84
N GLN A 144 -1.00 -5.38 -17.44
CA GLN A 144 0.20 -4.79 -16.82
C GLN A 144 -0.16 -3.95 -15.59
N LEU A 145 -1.24 -3.18 -15.67
CA LEU A 145 -1.73 -2.38 -14.55
C LEU A 145 -2.17 -3.29 -13.39
N ALA A 146 -2.92 -4.36 -13.68
CA ALA A 146 -3.33 -5.35 -12.69
C ALA A 146 -2.14 -6.09 -12.06
N ALA A 147 -1.07 -6.34 -12.83
CA ALA A 147 0.17 -6.90 -12.30
C ALA A 147 0.87 -5.93 -11.35
N LYS A 148 0.96 -4.64 -11.72
CA LYS A 148 1.55 -3.59 -10.88
C LYS A 148 0.75 -3.34 -9.60
N GLN A 149 -0.58 -3.39 -9.65
CA GLN A 149 -1.42 -3.31 -8.45
C GLN A 149 -1.17 -4.47 -7.48
N ARG A 150 -1.01 -5.70 -7.99
CA ARG A 150 -0.66 -6.86 -7.17
C ARG A 150 0.73 -6.72 -6.56
N GLU A 151 1.71 -6.25 -7.32
CA GLU A 151 3.05 -5.94 -6.83
C GLU A 151 3.00 -4.91 -5.69
N TYR A 152 2.21 -3.85 -5.85
CA TYR A 152 2.06 -2.83 -4.83
C TYR A 152 1.42 -3.37 -3.53
N ALA A 153 0.35 -4.16 -3.65
CA ALA A 153 -0.27 -4.79 -2.49
C ALA A 153 0.69 -5.71 -1.72
N LYS A 154 1.55 -6.47 -2.44
CA LYS A 154 2.61 -7.29 -1.84
C LYS A 154 3.61 -6.45 -1.05
N ILE A 155 4.06 -5.33 -1.61
CA ILE A 155 5.00 -4.42 -0.93
C ILE A 155 4.41 -3.88 0.36
N LEU A 156 3.15 -3.43 0.34
CA LEU A 156 2.47 -2.97 1.55
C LEU A 156 2.37 -4.08 2.60
N LYS A 157 1.99 -5.30 2.19
CA LYS A 157 1.88 -6.44 3.11
C LYS A 157 3.22 -6.79 3.77
N ILE A 158 4.28 -6.87 2.99
CA ILE A 158 5.64 -7.16 3.49
C ILE A 158 6.11 -6.05 4.44
N ALA A 159 5.90 -4.78 4.06
CA ALA A 159 6.28 -3.63 4.87
C ALA A 159 5.59 -3.64 6.24
N CYS A 160 4.29 -3.93 6.28
CA CYS A 160 3.50 -4.02 7.51
C CYS A 160 3.67 -5.33 8.29
N SER A 161 4.28 -6.36 7.69
CA SER A 161 4.62 -7.63 8.36
C SER A 161 6.00 -7.61 9.02
N SER A 162 6.91 -6.76 8.55
CA SER A 162 8.32 -6.75 8.96
C SER A 162 8.54 -6.28 10.41
N ASN A 163 7.53 -5.67 11.04
CA ASN A 163 7.54 -5.28 12.45
C ASN A 163 6.24 -5.76 13.10
N SER A 164 6.34 -6.53 14.18
CA SER A 164 5.20 -7.24 14.79
C SER A 164 4.24 -6.35 15.59
N ASP A 165 4.38 -5.02 15.53
CA ASP A 165 3.48 -4.09 16.22
C ASP A 165 2.94 -3.01 15.28
N TYR A 166 1.82 -2.41 15.67
CA TYR A 166 1.16 -1.33 14.92
C TYR A 166 2.07 -0.11 14.70
N ARG A 167 3.02 0.14 15.61
CA ARG A 167 3.97 1.25 15.47
C ARG A 167 4.91 1.01 14.29
N GLY A 168 5.47 -0.19 14.20
CA GLY A 168 6.37 -0.56 13.12
C GLY A 168 5.67 -0.62 11.77
N ALA A 169 4.43 -1.12 11.72
CA ALA A 169 3.61 -1.06 10.52
C ALA A 169 3.35 0.39 10.06
N TYR A 170 3.00 1.29 10.99
CA TYR A 170 2.84 2.72 10.70
C TYR A 170 4.11 3.37 10.18
N LEU A 171 5.27 3.12 10.81
CA LEU A 171 6.55 3.66 10.35
C LEU A 171 6.90 3.14 8.96
N ALA A 172 6.64 1.86 8.68
CA ALA A 172 6.89 1.27 7.37
C ALA A 172 6.04 1.91 6.27
N LEU A 173 4.76 2.19 6.56
CA LEU A 173 3.87 2.89 5.63
C LEU A 173 4.30 4.35 5.42
N LYS A 174 4.55 5.08 6.50
CA LYS A 174 4.95 6.49 6.46
C LYS A 174 6.28 6.73 5.73
N LEU A 175 7.21 5.79 5.83
CA LEU A 175 8.53 5.86 5.19
C LEU A 175 8.56 5.18 3.82
N SER A 176 7.45 4.58 3.39
CA SER A 176 7.34 4.01 2.05
C SER A 176 7.35 5.14 1.01
N ASP A 177 8.16 4.99 -0.03
CA ASP A 177 8.15 5.87 -1.21
C ASP A 177 7.82 5.00 -2.43
N CYS A 178 6.53 4.68 -2.58
CA CYS A 178 6.02 3.91 -3.71
C CYS A 178 5.25 4.78 -4.71
N SER A 179 5.16 6.09 -4.46
CA SER A 179 4.49 7.09 -5.31
C SER A 179 4.87 7.00 -6.79
N GLU A 180 6.10 6.59 -7.09
CA GLU A 180 6.63 6.52 -8.45
C GLU A 180 6.44 5.15 -9.14
N MET A 181 5.94 4.12 -8.45
CA MET A 181 5.88 2.75 -8.95
C MET A 181 5.12 2.59 -10.28
N PHE A 182 4.09 3.40 -10.49
CA PHE A 182 3.25 3.36 -11.69
C PHE A 182 3.73 4.28 -12.81
N LEU A 183 4.70 5.18 -12.55
CA LEU A 183 5.17 6.17 -13.53
C LEU A 183 5.72 5.56 -14.83
N PRO A 184 6.50 4.46 -14.81
CA PRO A 184 6.97 3.84 -16.04
C PRO A 184 5.82 3.35 -16.93
N LEU A 185 4.79 2.74 -16.32
CA LEU A 185 3.61 2.27 -17.05
C LEU A 185 2.80 3.46 -17.59
N ARG A 186 2.58 4.51 -16.77
CA ARG A 186 1.91 5.74 -17.21
C ARG A 186 2.56 6.33 -18.45
N LYS A 187 3.89 6.45 -18.45
CA LYS A 187 4.64 6.95 -19.60
C LYS A 187 4.45 6.06 -20.83
N GLN A 188 4.51 4.74 -20.67
CA GLN A 188 4.34 3.80 -21.77
C GLN A 188 2.95 3.87 -22.40
N VAL A 189 1.88 3.96 -21.59
CA VAL A 189 0.52 4.06 -22.10
C VAL A 189 0.32 5.38 -22.85
N TYR A 190 0.78 6.50 -22.27
CA TYR A 190 0.70 7.82 -22.89
C TYR A 190 1.42 7.89 -24.25
N ASP A 191 2.65 7.36 -24.32
CA ASP A 191 3.46 7.36 -25.54
C ASP A 191 2.82 6.56 -26.68
N ILE A 192 2.02 5.54 -26.37
CA ILE A 192 1.33 4.72 -27.37
C ILE A 192 0.03 5.38 -27.83
N LEU A 193 -0.71 6.03 -26.94
CA LEU A 193 -1.95 6.71 -27.31
C LEU A 193 -1.70 7.89 -28.26
N HIS A 194 -0.60 8.62 -28.05
CA HIS A 194 -0.29 9.87 -28.79
C HIS A 194 0.67 9.68 -29.97
N LYS A 195 1.04 8.43 -30.31
CA LYS A 195 1.79 8.14 -31.53
C LYS A 195 0.82 7.99 -32.71
N TYR A 196 0.89 8.95 -33.64
CA TYR A 196 0.33 8.87 -34.99
C TYR A 196 1.10 7.85 -35.84
#